data_AF-A0ABD3F2Q0-F1
#
_entry.id   AF-A0ABD3F2Q0-F1
#
_cell.length_a   1.000
_cell.length_b   1.000
_cell.length_c   1.000
_cell.angle_alpha   90.00
_cell.angle_beta   90.00
_cell.angle_gamma   90.00
#
_symmetry.space_group_name_H-M   'P 1'
#
loop_
_entity.id
_entity.type
_entity.pdbx_description
1 polymer ?
#
loop_
_entity_poly.entity_id
_entity_poly.type
_entity_poly.pdbx_seq_one_letter_code
_entity_poly.pdbx_strand_id
1 'polypeptide(L)'
;MDPIVLKADGGLAEAVPTILAPNSPYGSHLQRIYDGEQLNFSAPKREGQSVLLSDASVDNWVTLKKTVACDEWPTTYYPIGFKDEYSGVKTL
;
A
#
# COMPACT_ATOMS: atom_id res chain seq x y z
N MET A 1 -22.43 13.07 -9.39
CA MET A 1 -21.40 12.02 -9.43
C MET A 1 -20.12 12.77 -9.68
N ASP A 2 -19.42 13.13 -8.61
CA ASP A 2 -18.26 14.02 -8.65
C ASP A 2 -17.10 13.36 -7.89
N PRO A 3 -15.91 13.25 -8.50
CA PRO A 3 -14.73 12.67 -7.89
C PRO A 3 -13.92 13.80 -7.23
N ILE A 4 -13.77 13.79 -5.91
CA ILE A 4 -12.79 14.66 -5.25
C ILE A 4 -11.96 13.82 -4.29
N VAL A 5 -10.85 13.31 -4.85
CA VAL A 5 -9.66 12.91 -4.11
C VAL A 5 -8.91 14.18 -3.74
N LEU A 6 -8.60 14.39 -2.45
CA LEU A 6 -7.56 15.24 -1.82
C LEU A 6 -8.10 15.62 -0.42
N LYS A 7 -7.46 15.43 0.74
CA LYS A 7 -6.07 15.17 1.12
C LYS A 7 -6.05 14.38 2.44
N ALA A 8 -5.13 13.45 2.58
CA ALA A 8 -4.70 12.97 3.89
C ALA A 8 -3.45 13.78 4.31
N ASP A 9 -3.68 14.77 5.18
CA ASP A 9 -2.66 15.45 5.99
C ASP A 9 -2.35 14.50 7.16
N GLY A 10 -1.14 14.04 7.48
CA GLY A 10 0.18 14.64 7.37
C GLY A 10 0.88 14.34 8.71
N GLY A 11 1.52 13.18 8.83
CA GLY A 11 2.08 12.68 10.10
C GLY A 11 3.30 11.76 9.93
N LEU A 12 4.35 12.30 9.30
CA LEU A 12 5.78 11.98 9.50
C LEU A 12 6.28 10.53 9.35
N ALA A 13 6.14 9.98 8.15
CA ALA A 13 7.23 9.28 7.45
C ALA A 13 6.77 9.06 6.00
N GLU A 14 7.24 9.92 5.08
CA GLU A 14 7.32 9.63 3.64
C GLU A 14 6.10 8.90 3.04
N ALA A 15 5.09 9.67 2.64
CA ALA A 15 3.87 9.18 1.98
C ALA A 15 4.15 8.57 0.59
N VAL A 16 4.95 7.52 0.52
CA VAL A 16 4.87 6.59 -0.60
C VAL A 16 3.49 5.92 -0.46
N PRO A 17 2.57 6.10 -1.41
CA PRO A 17 1.28 5.44 -1.34
C PRO A 17 1.54 3.94 -1.23
N THR A 18 1.05 3.33 -0.15
CA THR A 18 1.15 1.90 0.03
C THR A 18 0.44 1.23 -1.14
N ILE A 19 1.18 0.44 -1.90
CA ILE A 19 0.65 -0.34 -3.00
C ILE A 19 -0.16 -1.48 -2.40
N LEU A 20 -1.45 -1.47 -2.67
CA LEU A 20 -2.36 -2.53 -2.27
C LEU A 20 -2.26 -3.66 -3.30
N ALA A 21 -1.83 -4.83 -2.84
CA ALA A 21 -1.87 -6.06 -3.62
C ALA A 21 -2.77 -7.15 -2.99
N PRO A 22 -3.95 -6.83 -2.43
CA PRO A 22 -4.84 -7.85 -1.89
C PRO A 22 -5.31 -8.77 -3.01
N ASN A 23 -5.47 -10.05 -2.70
CA ASN A 23 -5.91 -11.08 -3.65
C ASN A 23 -4.98 -11.28 -4.88
N SER A 24 -3.77 -10.70 -4.86
CA SER A 24 -2.74 -10.92 -5.87
C SER A 24 -1.75 -12.00 -5.41
N PRO A 25 -1.23 -12.86 -6.31
CA PRO A 25 -0.16 -13.81 -5.98
C PRO A 25 1.15 -13.11 -5.57
N TYR A 26 1.26 -11.79 -5.78
CA TYR A 26 2.43 -11.01 -5.42
C TYR A 26 2.75 -11.08 -3.91
N GLY A 27 1.73 -11.00 -3.05
CA GLY A 27 1.94 -11.02 -1.61
C GLY A 27 2.42 -12.37 -1.08
N SER A 28 1.86 -13.46 -1.60
CA SER A 28 2.31 -14.81 -1.22
C SER A 28 3.74 -15.08 -1.72
N HIS A 29 4.11 -14.57 -2.90
CA HIS A 29 5.48 -14.65 -3.39
C HIS A 29 6.45 -13.85 -2.51
N LEU A 30 6.09 -12.63 -2.09
CA LEU A 30 6.90 -11.83 -1.17
C LEU A 30 7.13 -12.57 0.15
N GLN A 31 6.08 -13.17 0.72
CA GLN A 31 6.19 -13.92 1.96
C GLN A 31 7.17 -15.09 1.84
N ARG A 32 7.04 -15.90 0.77
CA ARG A 32 7.97 -17.01 0.49
C ARG A 32 9.40 -16.55 0.28
N ILE A 33 9.60 -15.36 -0.30
CA ILE A 33 10.93 -14.76 -0.45
C ILE A 33 11.51 -14.39 0.92
N TYR A 34 10.72 -13.77 1.79
CA TYR A 34 11.16 -13.44 3.14
C TYR A 34 11.44 -14.66 4.02
N ASP A 35 10.69 -15.74 3.82
CA ASP A 35 10.85 -17.01 4.53
C ASP A 35 12.01 -17.87 3.97
N GLY A 36 12.64 -17.43 2.87
CA GLY A 36 13.74 -18.13 2.22
C GLY A 36 13.32 -19.36 1.42
N GLU A 37 12.01 -19.60 1.26
CA GLU A 37 11.46 -20.68 0.43
C GLU A 37 11.67 -20.41 -1.08
N GLN A 38 11.86 -19.15 -1.44
CA GLN A 38 11.99 -18.71 -2.83
C GLN A 38 13.03 -17.58 -2.95
N LEU A 39 13.93 -17.67 -3.92
CA LEU A 39 15.00 -16.65 -4.07
C LEU A 39 14.60 -15.45 -4.94
N ASN A 40 13.62 -15.61 -5.83
CA ASN A 40 13.22 -14.61 -6.83
C ASN A 40 11.74 -14.77 -7.17
N PHE A 41 11.08 -13.72 -7.67
CA PHE A 41 9.70 -13.85 -8.17
C PHE A 41 9.60 -14.84 -9.34
N SER A 42 8.56 -15.69 -9.34
CA SER A 42 8.37 -16.73 -10.37
C SER A 42 7.99 -16.15 -11.74
N ALA A 43 7.49 -14.92 -11.78
CA ALA A 43 7.08 -14.28 -13.03
C ALA A 43 8.28 -13.59 -13.69
N PRO A 44 8.49 -13.76 -15.01
CA PRO A 44 9.53 -13.05 -15.72
C PRO A 44 9.25 -11.54 -15.70
N LYS A 45 10.32 -10.75 -15.53
CA LYS A 45 10.24 -9.28 -15.57
C LYS A 45 9.79 -8.83 -16.97
N ARG A 46 8.75 -8.01 -17.03
CA ARG A 46 8.23 -7.44 -18.29
C ARG A 46 8.72 -6.01 -18.49
N GLU A 47 8.77 -5.57 -19.74
CA GLU A 47 9.03 -4.16 -20.05
C GLU A 47 7.97 -3.27 -19.36
N GLY A 48 8.41 -2.20 -18.71
CA GLY A 48 7.54 -1.31 -17.94
C GLY A 48 7.20 -1.76 -16.51
N GLN A 49 7.66 -2.93 -16.04
CA GLN A 49 7.53 -3.30 -14.63
C GLN A 49 8.46 -2.48 -13.73
N SER A 50 7.99 -2.19 -12.52
CA SER A 50 8.78 -1.52 -11.50
C SER A 50 10.02 -2.34 -11.15
N VAL A 51 11.19 -1.72 -11.29
CA VAL A 51 12.47 -2.34 -10.89
C VAL A 51 12.45 -2.70 -9.41
N LEU A 52 11.89 -1.82 -8.59
CA LEU A 52 11.81 -1.98 -7.14
C LEU A 52 10.87 -3.13 -6.75
N LEU A 53 9.70 -3.24 -7.37
CA LEU A 53 8.75 -4.30 -7.03
C LEU A 53 9.13 -5.67 -7.60
N SER A 54 10.06 -5.71 -8.55
CA SER A 54 10.58 -6.94 -9.13
C SER A 54 11.93 -7.38 -8.56
N ASP A 55 12.52 -6.60 -7.64
CA ASP A 55 13.80 -6.92 -7.03
C ASP A 55 13.61 -7.66 -5.70
N ALA A 56 13.98 -8.94 -5.67
CA ALA A 56 13.89 -9.81 -4.49
C ALA A 56 15.14 -9.75 -3.58
N SER A 57 16.12 -8.90 -3.91
CA SER A 57 17.36 -8.77 -3.14
C SER A 57 17.09 -8.39 -1.68
N VAL A 58 17.92 -8.91 -0.76
CA VAL A 58 17.80 -8.66 0.68
C VAL A 58 17.86 -7.16 0.98
N ASP A 59 18.67 -6.41 0.23
CA ASP A 59 18.81 -4.96 0.37
C ASP A 59 17.50 -4.20 0.10
N ASN A 60 16.61 -4.77 -0.72
CA ASN A 60 15.32 -4.17 -1.06
C ASN A 60 14.17 -4.56 -0.11
N TRP A 61 14.36 -5.53 0.78
CA TRP A 61 13.29 -6.06 1.64
C TRP A 61 12.65 -5.00 2.54
N VAL A 62 13.45 -4.09 3.10
CA VAL A 62 12.95 -2.99 3.94
C VAL A 62 11.99 -2.10 3.15
N THR A 63 12.31 -1.82 1.89
CA THR A 63 11.50 -0.98 1.02
C THR A 63 10.21 -1.68 0.62
N LEU A 64 10.28 -2.96 0.25
CA LEU A 64 9.11 -3.76 -0.09
C LEU A 64 8.13 -3.86 1.10
N LYS A 65 8.62 -4.10 2.32
CA LYS A 65 7.78 -4.17 3.54
C LYS A 65 7.10 -2.84 3.88
N LYS A 66 7.70 -1.70 3.54
CA LYS A 66 7.09 -0.38 3.74
C LYS A 66 6.11 0.00 2.63
N THR A 67 6.38 -0.47 1.41
CA THR A 67 5.69 0.00 0.21
C THR A 67 4.50 -0.85 -0.16
N VAL A 68 4.48 -2.14 0.21
CA VAL A 68 3.47 -3.09 -0.25
C VAL A 68 2.65 -3.61 0.92
N ALA A 69 1.33 -3.43 0.85
CA ALA A 69 0.38 -4.13 1.71
C ALA A 69 -0.28 -5.27 0.93
N CYS A 70 -0.14 -6.48 1.44
CA CYS A 70 -0.70 -7.69 0.84
C CYS A 70 -2.05 -8.08 1.43
N ASP A 71 -2.33 -7.58 2.63
CA ASP A 71 -3.61 -7.75 3.29
C ASP A 71 -4.61 -6.68 2.83
N GLU A 72 -5.89 -6.97 2.99
CA GLU A 72 -6.93 -5.98 2.83
C GLU A 72 -6.72 -4.87 3.86
N TRP A 73 -6.73 -3.61 3.39
CA TRP A 73 -6.75 -2.50 4.32
C TRP A 73 -8.00 -2.61 5.19
N PRO A 74 -7.87 -2.47 6.52
CA PRO A 74 -9.05 -2.40 7.35
C PRO A 74 -9.87 -1.22 6.83
N THR A 75 -11.10 -1.50 6.40
CA THR A 75 -12.11 -0.49 6.10
C THR A 75 -12.57 0.10 7.44
N THR A 76 -11.66 0.74 8.15
CA THR A 76 -12.01 1.62 9.26
C THR A 76 -12.62 2.86 8.64
N TYR A 77 -13.92 2.77 8.35
CA TYR A 77 -14.70 3.93 7.99
C TYR A 77 -14.69 4.87 9.19
N TYR A 78 -13.89 5.94 9.14
CA TYR A 78 -14.04 7.04 10.08
C TYR A 78 -15.39 7.70 9.77
N PRO A 79 -16.38 7.61 10.68
CA PRO A 79 -17.70 8.12 10.38
C PRO A 79 -17.63 9.64 10.21
N ILE A 80 -18.03 10.13 9.04
CA ILE A 80 -18.05 11.56 8.74
C ILE A 80 -18.94 12.32 9.74
N GLY A 81 -20.01 11.69 10.23
CA GLY A 81 -20.87 12.27 11.27
C GLY A 81 -20.12 12.64 12.56
N PHE A 82 -19.12 11.84 12.96
CA PHE A 82 -18.28 12.17 14.12
C PHE A 82 -17.35 13.35 13.82
N LYS A 83 -16.87 13.53 12.58
CA LYS A 83 -16.10 14.73 12.18
C LYS A 83 -17.01 15.96 12.15
N ASP A 84 -18.21 15.82 11.61
CA ASP A 84 -19.16 16.91 11.40
C ASP A 84 -19.71 17.46 12.71
N GLU A 85 -19.90 16.59 13.73
CA GLU A 85 -20.34 17.02 15.06
C GLU A 85 -19.35 17.98 15.74
N TYR A 86 -18.05 17.71 15.60
CA TYR A 86 -17.00 18.49 16.31
C TYR A 86 -16.31 19.54 15.43
N SER A 87 -16.31 19.36 14.11
CA SER A 87 -15.54 20.18 13.17
C SER A 87 -16.25 20.42 11.83
N GLY A 88 -17.56 20.13 11.75
CA GLY A 88 -18.36 20.35 10.57
C GLY A 88 -18.34 21.83 10.16
N VAL A 89 -18.26 22.06 8.85
CA VAL A 89 -18.38 23.40 8.28
C VAL A 89 -19.82 23.86 8.54
N LYS A 90 -20.00 24.83 9.43
CA LYS A 90 -21.31 25.45 9.66
C LYS A 90 -21.65 26.28 8.43
N THR A 91 -22.73 25.92 7.75
CA THR A 91 -23.33 26.78 6.71
C THR A 91 -23.83 28.05 7.39
N LEU A 92 -23.39 29.21 6.89
CA LEU A 92 -23.87 30.54 7.29
C LEU A 92 -25.30 30.79 6.81
#